data_AF-A0A448Z123-F1
#
_entry.id   AF-A0A448Z123-F1
#
_cell.length_a   1.000
_cell.length_b   1.000
_cell.length_c   1.000
_cell.angle_alpha   90.00
_cell.angle_beta   90.00
_cell.angle_gamma   90.00
#
_symmetry.space_group_name_H-M   'P 1'
#
loop_
_entity.id
_entity.type
_entity.pdbx_description
1 polymer ?
#
loop_
_entity_poly.entity_id
_entity_poly.type
_entity_poly.pdbx_seq_one_letter_code
_entity_poly.pdbx_strand_id
1 'polypeptide(L)'
;MGWLDSRWVRCLPLVLAIFQIVVMVDTILKNPNNNNLKGNKYNIAPSSSVSERGITIVKKGISTGGEDAIDTQAEAETASPTGTGTETEKNLYTYTYSDDVENDEIGDGNESTQRTVYWMDHTAIYDNYFSGTWIQPIERFQRLNVDIMSSLEDASHRVFFENKEDVRMTVDWLDFAVEHLSKWCKKLDITNSNHNSVAIDKITGNLLRYIQATPEKTKVLLSKSESKVDKPLLHPTIAVISHGAVRTDDDTPIGNERSKNLTVTTLGATITSLLRVGIGRIVVTGLDDLDASTAMETFRLIGDQFAAYTDEVVIVDTELAYVNITEEKWIKSEYEDVHRPRATLYGLQEALNGNLDKVTAEKWLGTLHDQSYWKYIYSTEPDLILQTRFESLPAIHKALEKGRVVMPHRLQPVAHKLDLVGSNGEKYNGSDQIIPAKGKFHAMELDGAVDMCCDDGRNNPKWDPKDDPADTPCYTWWYDCGYTREWQGLGISEKVKHRRLLYYVPFIRLSNGANIISISGSEHERKCRPQKRQTPSDVCQRPTSSGRSFAISEQNDSTQ
;
A
#
# COMPACT_ATOMS: atom_id res chain seq x y z
N MET A 1 8.21 3.79 24.51
CA MET A 1 9.07 2.57 24.54
C MET A 1 9.54 2.32 23.12
N GLY A 2 10.65 2.94 22.72
CA GLY A 2 11.24 2.79 21.39
C GLY A 2 12.49 1.93 21.49
N TRP A 3 12.61 0.94 20.59
CA TRP A 3 13.81 0.12 20.45
C TRP A 3 14.53 0.54 19.16
N LEU A 4 15.72 1.11 19.35
CA LEU A 4 16.68 1.45 18.32
C LEU A 4 17.20 0.17 17.65
N ASP A 5 17.14 0.16 16.32
CA ASP A 5 17.78 -0.82 15.45
C ASP A 5 19.30 -0.73 15.62
N SER A 6 19.93 -1.82 16.07
CA SER A 6 21.35 -1.90 16.44
C SER A 6 22.33 -1.88 15.25
N ARG A 7 21.94 -1.27 14.13
CA ARG A 7 22.75 -1.23 12.89
C ARG A 7 23.70 -0.04 12.79
N TRP A 8 23.71 0.89 13.76
CA TRP A 8 24.51 2.12 13.70
C TRP A 8 25.89 2.11 14.38
N VAL A 9 26.30 1.04 15.08
CA VAL A 9 27.59 1.01 15.81
C VAL A 9 28.79 0.57 14.96
N ARG A 10 28.64 0.31 13.66
CA ARG A 10 29.74 -0.21 12.80
C ARG A 10 30.35 0.76 11.78
N CYS A 11 29.97 2.05 11.77
CA CYS A 11 30.50 3.01 10.80
C CYS A 11 31.77 3.78 11.26
N LEU A 12 32.29 3.54 12.47
CA LEU A 12 33.50 4.24 12.93
C LEU A 12 34.82 3.86 12.21
N PRO A 13 35.01 2.65 11.63
CA PRO A 13 36.23 2.35 10.86
C PRO A 13 36.22 2.94 9.43
N LEU A 14 35.06 3.28 8.87
CA LEU A 14 34.93 3.76 7.48
C LEU A 14 35.40 5.22 7.33
N VAL A 15 35.24 6.03 8.37
CA VAL A 15 35.69 7.44 8.40
C VAL A 15 37.23 7.55 8.40
N LEU A 16 37.94 6.55 8.95
CA LEU A 16 39.41 6.50 8.89
C LEU A 16 39.95 6.03 7.52
N ALA A 17 39.21 5.19 6.80
CA ALA A 17 39.58 4.75 5.45
C ALA A 17 39.40 5.86 4.40
N ILE A 18 38.36 6.69 4.54
CA ILE A 18 38.14 7.84 3.65
C ILE A 18 39.23 8.91 3.84
N PHE A 19 39.71 9.12 5.07
CA PHE A 19 40.84 10.04 5.33
C PHE A 19 42.17 9.56 4.71
N GLN A 20 42.42 8.25 4.63
CA GLN A 20 43.63 7.72 3.96
C GLN A 20 43.54 7.84 2.43
N ILE A 21 42.35 7.71 1.84
CA ILE A 21 42.14 7.85 0.39
C ILE A 21 42.31 9.32 -0.04
N VAL A 22 41.81 10.29 0.74
CA VAL A 22 41.98 11.72 0.42
C VAL A 22 43.45 12.16 0.50
N VAL A 23 44.24 11.62 1.44
CA VAL A 23 45.69 11.89 1.53
C VAL A 23 46.48 11.24 0.38
N MET A 24 46.06 10.07 -0.11
CA MET A 24 46.68 9.43 -1.28
C MET A 24 46.40 10.18 -2.59
N VAL A 25 45.18 10.69 -2.77
CA VAL A 25 44.81 11.43 -3.99
C VAL A 25 45.53 12.78 -4.06
N ASP A 26 45.72 13.48 -2.94
CA ASP A 26 46.47 14.76 -2.93
C ASP A 26 47.98 14.57 -3.17
N THR A 27 48.52 13.38 -2.89
CA THR A 27 49.92 13.03 -3.18
C THR A 27 50.13 12.72 -4.68
N ILE A 28 49.13 12.15 -5.35
CA ILE A 28 49.19 11.80 -6.78
C ILE A 28 49.01 13.05 -7.67
N LEU A 29 48.20 14.02 -7.25
CA LEU A 29 47.92 15.24 -8.03
C LEU A 29 49.05 16.29 -8.00
N LYS A 30 50.10 16.10 -7.18
CA LYS A 30 51.23 17.05 -7.05
C LYS A 30 52.51 16.64 -7.78
N ASN A 31 52.48 15.61 -8.64
CA ASN A 31 53.67 15.14 -9.36
C ASN A 31 53.57 15.41 -10.89
N PRO A 32 54.18 16.48 -11.42
CA PRO A 32 53.95 16.93 -12.79
C PRO A 32 54.87 16.27 -13.83
N ASN A 33 55.20 14.98 -13.68
CA ASN A 33 55.99 14.25 -14.68
C ASN A 33 55.60 12.78 -14.74
N ASN A 34 54.55 12.46 -15.51
CA ASN A 34 54.45 11.12 -16.10
C ASN A 34 53.69 11.15 -17.44
N ASN A 35 54.45 11.44 -18.50
CA ASN A 35 54.01 11.26 -19.87
C ASN A 35 54.15 9.78 -20.25
N ASN A 36 53.07 9.02 -20.15
CA ASN A 36 52.86 7.81 -20.96
C ASN A 36 51.44 7.31 -20.77
N LEU A 37 50.58 7.57 -21.77
CA LEU A 37 49.53 6.67 -22.27
C LEU A 37 48.74 7.43 -23.36
N LYS A 38 49.21 7.32 -24.60
CA LYS A 38 48.43 7.59 -25.81
C LYS A 38 47.65 6.32 -26.14
N GLY A 39 46.33 6.42 -26.30
CA GLY A 39 45.54 5.32 -26.87
C GLY A 39 44.05 5.59 -26.93
N ASN A 40 43.56 5.79 -28.15
CA ASN A 40 42.18 5.65 -28.63
C ASN A 40 41.14 6.71 -28.23
N LYS A 41 40.97 7.66 -29.17
CA LYS A 41 39.82 8.55 -29.30
C LYS A 41 38.59 7.77 -29.75
N TYR A 42 37.51 7.82 -28.96
CA TYR A 42 36.15 7.78 -29.47
C TYR A 42 35.52 9.14 -29.20
N ASN A 43 35.08 9.81 -30.26
CA ASN A 43 34.31 11.03 -30.19
C ASN A 43 32.88 10.68 -29.80
N ILE A 44 32.45 11.07 -28.59
CA ILE A 44 31.04 11.22 -28.24
C ILE A 44 30.89 12.65 -27.74
N ALA A 45 30.15 13.45 -28.50
CA ALA A 45 29.77 14.80 -28.11
C ALA A 45 28.80 14.73 -26.91
N PRO A 46 28.93 15.63 -25.91
CA PRO A 46 27.96 15.70 -24.84
C PRO A 46 26.70 16.40 -25.34
N SER A 47 25.60 15.66 -25.54
CA SER A 47 24.29 16.29 -25.69
C SER A 47 23.74 16.60 -24.30
N SER A 48 23.78 17.88 -23.97
CA SER A 48 23.03 18.52 -22.91
C SER A 48 21.51 18.35 -23.10
N SER A 49 20.79 18.43 -21.98
CA SER A 49 19.32 18.56 -21.85
C SER A 49 18.47 17.36 -22.26
N VAL A 50 18.27 16.43 -21.32
CA VAL A 50 17.03 15.66 -21.25
C VAL A 50 15.96 16.63 -20.73
N SER A 51 15.03 17.05 -21.59
CA SER A 51 13.86 17.78 -21.13
C SER A 51 12.94 16.80 -20.41
N GLU A 52 12.79 16.96 -19.11
CA GLU A 52 11.69 16.40 -18.31
C GLU A 52 10.36 16.90 -18.89
N ARG A 53 9.74 16.13 -19.79
CA ARG A 53 8.31 16.25 -20.07
C ARG A 53 7.65 15.06 -19.42
N GLY A 54 6.81 15.34 -18.42
CA GLY A 54 5.88 14.35 -17.90
C GLY A 54 5.11 13.72 -19.06
N ILE A 55 4.89 12.41 -18.99
CA ILE A 55 4.07 11.70 -19.95
C ILE A 55 2.62 12.11 -19.67
N THR A 56 2.16 13.17 -20.34
CA THR A 56 0.74 13.51 -20.43
C THR A 56 0.20 12.84 -21.69
N ILE A 57 -0.51 11.72 -21.55
CA ILE A 57 -1.24 11.10 -22.65
C ILE A 57 -2.59 11.81 -22.75
N VAL A 58 -2.64 12.96 -23.44
CA VAL A 58 -3.90 13.64 -23.74
C VAL A 58 -3.95 14.04 -25.21
N LYS A 59 -4.98 13.55 -25.91
CA LYS A 59 -5.35 14.02 -27.25
C LYS A 59 -6.40 15.14 -27.08
N LYS A 60 -6.09 16.27 -27.73
CA LYS A 60 -6.58 17.64 -27.52
C LYS A 60 -8.08 17.91 -27.79
N GLY A 61 -8.66 18.84 -27.02
CA GLY A 61 -9.84 19.67 -27.36
C GLY A 61 -10.20 20.67 -26.25
N ILE A 62 -10.04 21.98 -26.51
CA ILE A 62 -10.13 23.12 -25.56
C ILE A 62 -11.57 23.70 -25.48
N SER A 63 -12.01 24.21 -24.31
CA SER A 63 -12.76 25.48 -24.16
C SER A 63 -12.99 25.86 -22.69
N THR A 64 -12.70 27.12 -22.35
CA THR A 64 -12.65 27.75 -21.01
C THR A 64 -13.92 28.52 -20.62
N GLY A 65 -14.13 28.73 -19.31
CA GLY A 65 -14.96 29.79 -18.69
C GLY A 65 -15.82 29.23 -17.54
N GLY A 66 -15.98 29.83 -16.37
CA GLY A 66 -15.53 31.09 -15.76
C GLY A 66 -16.02 31.08 -14.29
N GLU A 67 -15.34 31.84 -13.42
CA GLU A 67 -15.55 31.93 -11.97
C GLU A 67 -16.81 32.72 -11.57
N ASP A 68 -17.34 32.45 -10.37
CA ASP A 68 -17.77 33.48 -9.41
C ASP A 68 -17.90 32.90 -7.99
N ALA A 69 -17.36 33.63 -7.00
CA ALA A 69 -17.29 33.28 -5.59
C ALA A 69 -18.33 34.04 -4.75
N ILE A 70 -18.81 33.44 -3.65
CA ILE A 70 -19.53 34.13 -2.57
C ILE A 70 -18.95 33.70 -1.21
N ASP A 71 -18.66 34.72 -0.40
CA ASP A 71 -18.05 34.74 0.91
C ASP A 71 -19.12 34.72 2.02
N THR A 72 -18.92 33.98 3.13
CA THR A 72 -19.57 34.30 4.42
C THR A 72 -18.86 33.70 5.64
N GLN A 73 -18.42 34.62 6.52
CA GLN A 73 -18.05 34.53 7.94
C GLN A 73 -19.25 34.08 8.81
N ALA A 74 -19.18 33.65 10.08
CA ALA A 74 -18.16 33.30 11.07
C ALA A 74 -18.91 32.71 12.31
N GLU A 75 -18.12 32.36 13.32
CA GLU A 75 -18.41 32.30 14.76
C GLU A 75 -18.44 30.92 15.45
N ALA A 76 -17.60 30.86 16.47
CA ALA A 76 -17.28 29.74 17.33
C ALA A 76 -17.86 30.03 18.72
N GLU A 77 -18.34 28.99 19.40
CA GLU A 77 -18.56 29.03 20.84
C GLU A 77 -17.89 27.84 21.52
N THR A 78 -17.06 28.17 22.50
CA THR A 78 -16.35 27.29 23.41
C THR A 78 -17.19 26.97 24.64
N ALA A 79 -17.23 25.70 25.06
CA ALA A 79 -17.46 25.35 26.46
C ALA A 79 -16.84 23.99 26.84
N SER A 80 -16.22 23.96 28.02
CA SER A 80 -15.74 22.81 28.80
C SER A 80 -15.52 23.33 30.23
N PRO A 81 -15.29 22.51 31.27
CA PRO A 81 -15.42 21.05 31.40
C PRO A 81 -16.14 20.64 32.72
N THR A 82 -16.25 19.34 33.00
CA THR A 82 -15.75 18.64 34.23
C THR A 82 -16.61 17.43 34.61
N GLY A 83 -15.95 16.32 34.96
CA GLY A 83 -16.60 15.13 35.51
C GLY A 83 -15.63 13.97 35.66
N THR A 84 -14.94 13.92 36.79
CA THR A 84 -14.09 12.81 37.26
C THR A 84 -14.94 11.66 37.80
N GLY A 85 -14.65 10.42 37.39
CA GLY A 85 -15.21 9.22 38.00
C GLY A 85 -14.39 7.98 37.65
N THR A 86 -13.68 7.46 38.65
CA THR A 86 -12.91 6.21 38.62
C THR A 86 -13.79 5.03 39.00
N GLU A 87 -13.89 4.00 38.16
CA GLU A 87 -14.18 2.63 38.59
C GLU A 87 -13.79 1.63 37.48
N THR A 88 -12.78 0.80 37.76
CA THR A 88 -12.31 -0.27 36.87
C THR A 88 -13.15 -1.52 37.07
N GLU A 89 -14.36 -1.52 36.51
CA GLU A 89 -15.04 -2.76 36.12
C GLU A 89 -14.45 -3.28 34.82
N LYS A 90 -14.15 -4.58 34.77
CA LYS A 90 -13.82 -5.28 33.52
C LYS A 90 -15.09 -5.35 32.66
N ASN A 91 -15.35 -4.26 31.95
CA ASN A 91 -16.43 -4.17 30.99
C ASN A 91 -16.18 -5.14 29.84
N LEU A 92 -17.11 -6.07 29.67
CA LEU A 92 -17.27 -6.80 28.43
C LEU A 92 -17.77 -5.78 27.40
N TYR A 93 -16.84 -5.07 26.74
CA TYR A 93 -17.19 -4.04 25.77
C TYR A 93 -18.06 -4.66 24.67
N THR A 94 -19.31 -4.24 24.63
CA THR A 94 -20.21 -4.52 23.51
C THR A 94 -19.81 -3.53 22.43
N TYR A 95 -19.14 -4.01 21.39
CA TYR A 95 -18.74 -3.18 20.26
C TYR A 95 -19.98 -2.89 19.42
N THR A 96 -20.23 -1.62 19.19
CA THR A 96 -21.29 -1.19 18.27
C THR A 96 -20.77 -1.29 16.84
N TYR A 97 -21.65 -1.67 15.93
CA TYR A 97 -21.44 -1.46 14.51
C TYR A 97 -22.36 -0.30 14.14
N SER A 98 -21.84 0.69 13.43
CA SER A 98 -22.68 1.82 13.03
C SER A 98 -23.77 1.33 12.08
N ASP A 99 -25.01 1.67 12.38
CA ASP A 99 -26.18 1.43 11.54
C ASP A 99 -26.26 2.41 10.35
N ASP A 100 -25.14 2.96 9.87
CA ASP A 100 -25.04 3.87 8.71
C ASP A 100 -25.52 3.23 7.36
N VAL A 101 -26.28 2.13 7.40
CA VAL A 101 -27.27 1.81 6.36
C VAL A 101 -28.46 2.73 6.61
N GLU A 102 -28.26 4.02 6.34
CA GLU A 102 -29.39 4.81 5.86
C GLU A 102 -29.74 4.17 4.51
N ASN A 103 -30.78 3.34 4.53
CA ASN A 103 -31.61 3.07 3.37
C ASN A 103 -32.21 4.42 2.94
N ASP A 104 -31.37 5.29 2.37
CA ASP A 104 -31.87 6.31 1.49
C ASP A 104 -32.55 5.51 0.38
N GLU A 105 -33.88 5.54 0.35
CA GLU A 105 -34.67 5.04 -0.76
C GLU A 105 -34.23 5.81 -2.01
N ILE A 106 -33.17 5.31 -2.67
CA ILE A 106 -32.77 5.81 -3.97
C ILE A 106 -33.84 5.33 -4.93
N GLY A 107 -34.51 6.31 -5.54
CA GLY A 107 -35.74 6.12 -6.29
C GLY A 107 -35.65 5.04 -7.37
N ASP A 108 -36.74 4.30 -7.46
CA ASP A 108 -37.09 3.29 -8.46
C ASP A 108 -36.49 3.55 -9.85
N GLY A 109 -35.43 2.81 -10.19
CA GLY A 109 -34.89 2.87 -11.54
C GLY A 109 -33.59 2.13 -11.75
N ASN A 110 -33.60 0.80 -11.61
CA ASN A 110 -32.56 -0.12 -12.11
C ASN A 110 -31.32 -0.37 -11.21
N GLU A 111 -31.44 -0.22 -9.88
CA GLU A 111 -30.35 -0.37 -8.89
C GLU A 111 -29.89 -1.82 -8.58
N SER A 112 -30.29 -2.83 -9.35
CA SER A 112 -30.10 -4.25 -9.02
C SER A 112 -28.65 -4.79 -8.98
N THR A 113 -27.62 -3.93 -9.07
CA THR A 113 -26.22 -4.36 -9.11
C THR A 113 -25.32 -3.77 -8.02
N GLN A 114 -25.81 -2.89 -7.15
CA GLN A 114 -24.97 -2.32 -6.10
C GLN A 114 -24.80 -3.33 -4.95
N ARG A 115 -23.55 -3.66 -4.62
CA ARG A 115 -23.24 -4.55 -3.50
C ARG A 115 -23.44 -3.80 -2.20
N THR A 116 -24.17 -4.41 -1.27
CA THR A 116 -24.22 -3.92 0.12
C THR A 116 -22.86 -4.07 0.79
N VAL A 117 -22.30 -2.96 1.26
CA VAL A 117 -21.06 -2.92 2.04
C VAL A 117 -21.38 -2.56 3.48
N TYR A 118 -21.05 -3.47 4.39
CA TYR A 118 -21.14 -3.20 5.82
C TYR A 118 -19.83 -2.63 6.35
N TRP A 119 -19.93 -1.74 7.32
CA TRP A 119 -18.80 -1.02 7.89
C TRP A 119 -18.55 -1.42 9.35
N MET A 120 -17.28 -1.55 9.69
CA MET A 120 -16.77 -1.48 11.05
C MET A 120 -16.59 -0.01 11.45
N ASP A 121 -16.92 0.29 12.69
CA ASP A 121 -16.63 1.59 13.29
C ASP A 121 -15.30 1.56 14.07
N HIS A 122 -14.93 2.72 14.60
CA HIS A 122 -13.70 2.91 15.33
C HIS A 122 -13.55 2.03 16.58
N THR A 123 -14.64 1.63 17.23
CA THR A 123 -14.60 0.77 18.41
C THR A 123 -14.16 -0.64 18.00
N ALA A 124 -14.69 -1.14 16.89
CA ALA A 124 -14.28 -2.41 16.32
C ALA A 124 -12.84 -2.36 15.77
N ILE A 125 -12.42 -1.20 15.26
CA ILE A 125 -11.14 -0.98 14.55
C ILE A 125 -9.98 -0.61 15.49
N TYR A 126 -10.21 -0.15 16.72
CA TYR A 126 -9.19 0.48 17.59
C TYR A 126 -7.81 -0.19 17.66
N ASP A 127 -7.74 -1.52 17.62
CA ASP A 127 -6.46 -2.26 17.67
C ASP A 127 -5.99 -2.76 16.29
N ASN A 128 -6.62 -2.36 15.19
CA ASN A 128 -6.47 -2.93 13.85
C ASN A 128 -6.53 -1.89 12.71
N TYR A 129 -6.41 -0.60 13.02
CA TYR A 129 -6.51 0.46 12.03
C TYR A 129 -5.28 0.59 11.13
N PHE A 130 -4.13 0.06 11.54
CA PHE A 130 -2.91 0.24 10.78
C PHE A 130 -2.91 -0.64 9.53
N SER A 131 -2.76 0.01 8.38
CA SER A 131 -2.65 -0.66 7.08
C SER A 131 -1.56 -0.09 6.19
N GLY A 132 -0.87 0.97 6.63
CA GLY A 132 0.03 1.76 5.79
C GLY A 132 -0.70 2.51 4.67
N THR A 133 -2.03 2.58 4.70
CA THR A 133 -2.85 3.15 3.63
C THR A 133 -4.15 3.73 4.17
N TRP A 134 -4.65 4.79 3.55
CA TRP A 134 -5.96 5.36 3.86
C TRP A 134 -6.44 6.24 2.72
N ILE A 135 -7.75 6.50 2.70
CA ILE A 135 -8.36 7.54 1.86
C ILE A 135 -9.24 8.45 2.72
N GLN A 136 -9.09 9.76 2.54
CA GLN A 136 -9.89 10.75 3.27
C GLN A 136 -10.14 12.02 2.42
N PRO A 137 -11.17 12.82 2.76
CA PRO A 137 -11.39 14.15 2.19
C PRO A 137 -10.20 15.09 2.39
N ILE A 138 -9.98 15.97 1.41
CA ILE A 138 -8.89 16.97 1.45
C ILE A 138 -8.98 17.87 2.67
N GLU A 139 -10.18 18.27 3.10
CA GLU A 139 -10.38 19.16 4.25
C GLU A 139 -9.91 18.53 5.57
N ARG A 140 -9.96 17.19 5.67
CA ARG A 140 -9.37 16.46 6.81
C ARG A 140 -7.88 16.33 6.65
N PHE A 141 -7.42 15.99 5.44
CA PHE A 141 -6.00 15.88 5.15
C PHE A 141 -5.23 17.17 5.43
N GLN A 142 -5.75 18.35 5.05
CA GLN A 142 -5.12 19.64 5.31
C GLN A 142 -4.98 19.98 6.80
N ARG A 143 -5.81 19.36 7.66
CA ARG A 143 -5.76 19.53 9.12
C ARG A 143 -4.85 18.52 9.82
N LEU A 144 -4.38 17.49 9.10
CA LEU A 144 -3.51 16.45 9.64
C LEU A 144 -2.19 17.07 10.12
N ASN A 145 -1.83 16.84 11.38
CA ASN A 145 -0.59 17.37 11.92
C ASN A 145 0.61 16.49 11.50
N VAL A 146 1.21 16.81 10.36
CA VAL A 146 2.38 16.11 9.81
C VAL A 146 3.68 16.37 10.59
N ASP A 147 3.74 17.44 11.38
CA ASP A 147 4.96 17.82 12.11
C ASP A 147 5.29 16.88 13.27
N ILE A 148 4.26 16.25 13.85
CA ILE A 148 4.41 15.31 14.95
C ILE A 148 4.57 13.85 14.49
N MET A 149 4.75 13.62 13.19
CA MET A 149 5.09 12.29 12.65
C MET A 149 6.57 12.01 12.90
N SER A 150 6.83 11.02 13.73
CA SER A 150 8.15 10.59 14.19
C SER A 150 8.66 9.33 13.48
N SER A 151 7.75 8.45 13.06
CA SER A 151 8.07 7.17 12.40
C SER A 151 7.36 7.01 11.06
N LEU A 152 7.89 6.14 10.20
CA LEU A 152 7.30 5.82 8.90
C LEU A 152 5.82 5.38 9.00
N GLU A 153 5.46 4.69 10.08
CA GLU A 153 4.10 4.20 10.33
C GLU A 153 3.16 5.26 10.92
N ASP A 154 3.70 6.37 11.45
CA ASP A 154 2.92 7.40 12.16
C ASP A 154 1.84 8.04 11.32
N ALA A 155 2.00 8.11 9.99
CA ALA A 155 0.98 8.68 9.12
C ALA A 155 -0.40 8.03 9.32
N SER A 156 -0.44 6.69 9.36
CA SER A 156 -1.69 5.95 9.58
C SER A 156 -2.18 6.08 11.03
N HIS A 157 -1.26 6.11 12.00
CA HIS A 157 -1.58 6.34 13.41
C HIS A 157 -2.23 7.71 13.63
N ARG A 158 -1.67 8.77 13.06
CA ARG A 158 -2.20 10.14 13.15
C ARG A 158 -3.58 10.24 12.53
N VAL A 159 -3.73 9.74 11.30
CA VAL A 159 -5.04 9.76 10.62
C VAL A 159 -6.09 9.02 11.44
N PHE A 160 -5.76 7.86 12.02
CA PHE A 160 -6.70 7.14 12.88
C PHE A 160 -7.06 7.94 14.14
N PHE A 161 -6.08 8.38 14.93
CA PHE A 161 -6.36 9.01 16.22
C PHE A 161 -7.01 10.38 16.10
N GLU A 162 -6.69 11.15 15.07
CA GLU A 162 -7.29 12.47 14.82
C GLU A 162 -8.70 12.37 14.22
N ASN A 163 -9.05 11.24 13.60
CA ASN A 163 -10.35 11.03 12.97
C ASN A 163 -11.11 9.84 13.55
N LYS A 164 -10.81 9.42 14.78
CA LYS A 164 -11.22 8.12 15.32
C LYS A 164 -12.68 7.79 15.01
N GLU A 165 -13.63 8.69 15.31
CA GLU A 165 -15.08 8.46 15.20
C GLU A 165 -15.57 8.36 13.75
N ASP A 166 -14.76 8.84 12.80
CA ASP A 166 -15.03 8.90 11.37
C ASP A 166 -14.31 7.83 10.57
N VAL A 167 -13.42 7.05 11.19
CA VAL A 167 -12.74 5.95 10.51
C VAL A 167 -13.71 4.81 10.28
N ARG A 168 -13.63 4.22 9.08
CA ARG A 168 -14.39 3.06 8.63
C ARG A 168 -13.46 2.05 7.97
N MET A 169 -13.74 0.78 8.21
CA MET A 169 -13.16 -0.37 7.49
C MET A 169 -14.30 -1.29 7.09
N THR A 170 -14.18 -2.01 5.98
CA THR A 170 -15.27 -2.89 5.50
C THR A 170 -15.35 -4.17 6.33
N VAL A 171 -16.55 -4.73 6.53
CA VAL A 171 -16.74 -5.99 7.26
C VAL A 171 -16.29 -7.19 6.42
N ASP A 172 -16.53 -7.17 5.12
CA ASP A 172 -15.84 -8.07 4.19
C ASP A 172 -14.50 -7.46 3.85
N TRP A 173 -13.41 -8.14 4.20
CA TRP A 173 -12.08 -7.58 4.02
C TRP A 173 -11.77 -7.33 2.54
N LEU A 174 -12.33 -8.15 1.63
CA LEU A 174 -12.06 -8.04 0.20
C LEU A 174 -12.85 -6.92 -0.49
N ASP A 175 -13.77 -6.25 0.21
CA ASP A 175 -14.36 -5.00 -0.30
C ASP A 175 -13.32 -3.88 -0.37
N PHE A 176 -12.38 -3.82 0.59
CA PHE A 176 -11.30 -2.83 0.61
C PHE A 176 -10.11 -3.35 1.45
N ALA A 177 -9.11 -3.90 0.77
CA ALA A 177 -7.89 -4.45 1.36
C ALA A 177 -6.64 -4.05 0.56
N VAL A 178 -5.46 -4.22 1.16
CA VAL A 178 -4.16 -4.11 0.50
C VAL A 178 -3.33 -5.37 0.78
N GLU A 179 -2.65 -5.89 -0.23
CA GLU A 179 -1.62 -6.92 -0.05
C GLU A 179 -0.25 -6.26 0.17
N HIS A 180 0.41 -6.56 1.28
CA HIS A 180 1.68 -5.94 1.67
C HIS A 180 2.89 -6.85 1.44
N LEU A 181 3.72 -6.53 0.45
CA LEU A 181 4.76 -7.45 -0.03
C LEU A 181 6.08 -7.36 0.73
N SER A 182 6.39 -6.27 1.44
CA SER A 182 7.74 -6.06 2.00
C SER A 182 8.19 -7.19 2.93
N LYS A 183 7.28 -7.73 3.76
CA LYS A 183 7.60 -8.79 4.71
C LYS A 183 7.92 -10.10 4.00
N TRP A 184 7.20 -10.42 2.92
CA TRP A 184 7.48 -11.59 2.10
C TRP A 184 8.85 -11.49 1.44
N CYS A 185 9.16 -10.35 0.84
CA CYS A 185 10.45 -10.09 0.20
C CYS A 185 11.62 -10.13 1.20
N LYS A 186 11.47 -9.49 2.37
CA LYS A 186 12.48 -9.45 3.45
C LYS A 186 12.76 -10.85 4.01
N LYS A 187 11.73 -11.67 4.24
CA LYS A 187 11.88 -13.03 4.80
C LYS A 187 12.67 -13.97 3.89
N LEU A 188 12.50 -13.82 2.59
CA LEU A 188 13.14 -14.65 1.58
C LEU A 188 14.51 -14.12 1.16
N ASP A 189 14.92 -12.96 1.67
CA ASP A 189 16.21 -12.32 1.38
C ASP A 189 16.49 -12.37 -0.14
N ILE A 190 15.48 -12.01 -0.94
CA ILE A 190 15.46 -12.26 -2.40
C ILE A 190 16.44 -11.37 -3.18
N THR A 191 16.99 -10.38 -2.51
CA THR A 191 18.02 -9.47 -3.02
C THR A 191 19.43 -10.03 -2.87
N ASN A 192 19.63 -11.10 -2.09
CA ASN A 192 20.93 -11.73 -1.89
C ASN A 192 21.34 -12.52 -3.14
N SER A 193 22.54 -12.25 -3.67
CA SER A 193 23.04 -12.94 -4.87
C SER A 193 23.29 -14.43 -4.66
N ASN A 194 23.46 -14.88 -3.41
CA ASN A 194 23.71 -16.29 -3.08
C ASN A 194 22.43 -17.14 -3.11
N HIS A 195 21.25 -16.53 -3.17
CA HIS A 195 19.97 -17.25 -3.27
C HIS A 195 19.55 -17.40 -4.74
N ASN A 196 18.93 -18.53 -5.06
CA ASN A 196 18.47 -18.78 -6.43
C ASN A 196 17.28 -17.88 -6.82
N SER A 197 17.14 -17.62 -8.12
CA SER A 197 16.19 -16.62 -8.65
C SER A 197 14.72 -17.02 -8.53
N VAL A 198 14.42 -18.24 -8.05
CA VAL A 198 13.05 -18.79 -8.03
C VAL A 198 12.04 -17.86 -7.36
N ALA A 199 12.37 -17.34 -6.17
CA ALA A 199 11.45 -16.48 -5.43
C ALA A 199 11.23 -15.13 -6.15
N ILE A 200 12.32 -14.52 -6.64
CA ILE A 200 12.24 -13.23 -7.32
C ILE A 200 11.53 -13.35 -8.67
N ASP A 201 11.83 -14.39 -9.45
CA ASP A 201 11.19 -14.66 -10.74
C ASP A 201 9.70 -14.92 -10.54
N LYS A 202 9.34 -15.64 -9.46
CA LYS A 202 7.93 -15.90 -9.12
C LYS A 202 7.18 -14.61 -8.82
N ILE A 203 7.66 -13.79 -7.87
CA ILE A 203 6.96 -12.57 -7.47
C ILE A 203 6.93 -11.59 -8.65
N THR A 204 8.06 -11.34 -9.30
CA THR A 204 8.15 -10.44 -10.46
C THR A 204 7.22 -10.91 -11.58
N GLY A 205 7.21 -12.21 -11.89
CA GLY A 205 6.32 -12.79 -12.89
C GLY A 205 4.83 -12.71 -12.51
N ASN A 206 4.48 -12.83 -11.24
CA ASN A 206 3.12 -12.59 -10.77
C ASN A 206 2.70 -11.12 -10.92
N LEU A 207 3.55 -10.20 -10.50
CA LEU A 207 3.32 -8.75 -10.57
C LEU A 207 3.23 -8.25 -12.01
N LEU A 208 4.09 -8.73 -12.90
CA LEU A 208 4.02 -8.41 -14.33
C LEU A 208 2.72 -8.91 -14.95
N ARG A 209 2.27 -10.13 -14.63
CA ARG A 209 0.97 -10.65 -15.09
C ARG A 209 -0.19 -9.82 -14.55
N TYR A 210 -0.11 -9.39 -13.30
CA TYR A 210 -1.09 -8.49 -12.70
C TYR A 210 -1.18 -7.16 -13.46
N ILE A 211 -0.03 -6.55 -13.76
CA ILE A 211 0.05 -5.29 -14.53
C ILE A 211 -0.54 -5.50 -15.93
N GLN A 212 -0.11 -6.55 -16.64
CA GLN A 212 -0.55 -6.88 -18.00
C GLN A 212 -2.05 -7.17 -18.13
N ALA A 213 -2.65 -7.79 -17.12
CA ALA A 213 -4.07 -8.13 -17.11
C ALA A 213 -4.99 -6.95 -16.77
N THR A 214 -4.42 -5.83 -16.30
CA THR A 214 -5.22 -4.71 -15.80
C THR A 214 -5.98 -3.94 -16.88
N PRO A 215 -5.40 -3.59 -18.05
CA PRO A 215 -6.11 -2.83 -19.06
C PRO A 215 -7.47 -3.45 -19.44
N GLU A 216 -7.52 -4.77 -19.62
CA GLU A 216 -8.77 -5.50 -19.89
C GLU A 216 -9.78 -5.41 -18.73
N LYS A 217 -9.32 -5.48 -17.49
CA LYS A 217 -10.20 -5.32 -16.32
C LYS A 217 -10.75 -3.90 -16.20
N THR A 218 -9.97 -2.90 -16.57
CA THR A 218 -10.38 -1.48 -16.53
C THR A 218 -11.36 -1.14 -17.65
N LYS A 219 -11.29 -1.80 -18.82
CA LYS A 219 -12.29 -1.62 -19.90
C LYS A 219 -13.72 -1.84 -19.42
N VAL A 220 -13.92 -2.85 -18.58
CA VAL A 220 -15.25 -3.19 -18.01
C VAL A 220 -15.84 -2.02 -17.21
N LEU A 221 -15.01 -1.17 -16.62
CA LEU A 221 -15.47 0.02 -15.89
C LEU A 221 -16.00 1.08 -16.85
N LEU A 222 -15.30 1.29 -17.96
CA LEU A 222 -15.65 2.32 -18.93
C LEU A 222 -16.84 1.91 -19.80
N SER A 223 -16.98 0.61 -20.12
CA SER A 223 -18.07 0.14 -20.99
C SER A 223 -19.43 0.09 -20.30
N LYS A 224 -19.50 -0.03 -18.97
CA LYS A 224 -20.75 0.05 -18.20
C LYS A 224 -21.29 1.48 -18.10
N SER A 225 -20.47 2.49 -18.39
CA SER A 225 -20.93 3.87 -18.53
C SER A 225 -21.46 4.09 -19.95
N GLU A 226 -22.72 3.68 -20.20
CA GLU A 226 -23.39 3.93 -21.49
C GLU A 226 -23.54 5.44 -21.79
N SER A 227 -23.35 6.29 -20.78
CA SER A 227 -23.13 7.73 -20.91
C SER A 227 -21.64 8.02 -21.18
N LYS A 228 -21.33 8.73 -22.26
CA LYS A 228 -19.97 9.16 -22.63
C LYS A 228 -19.31 10.15 -21.63
N VAL A 229 -19.88 10.35 -20.43
CA VAL A 229 -19.60 11.54 -19.60
C VAL A 229 -19.20 11.21 -18.16
N ASP A 230 -19.53 10.03 -17.62
CA ASP A 230 -19.33 9.80 -16.18
C ASP A 230 -17.93 9.24 -15.89
N LYS A 231 -17.08 10.10 -15.31
CA LYS A 231 -15.76 9.70 -14.78
C LYS A 231 -15.95 8.67 -13.65
N PRO A 232 -14.96 7.78 -13.40
CA PRO A 232 -14.99 6.89 -12.26
C PRO A 232 -15.24 7.64 -10.94
N LEU A 233 -15.94 6.99 -9.99
CA LEU A 233 -16.33 7.62 -8.71
C LEU A 233 -15.14 8.17 -7.91
N LEU A 234 -14.00 7.49 -7.96
CA LEU A 234 -12.78 7.91 -7.25
C LEU A 234 -11.84 8.75 -8.12
N HIS A 235 -12.27 9.19 -9.31
CA HIS A 235 -11.44 10.03 -10.18
C HIS A 235 -11.02 11.36 -9.54
N PRO A 236 -11.84 12.03 -8.71
CA PRO A 236 -11.45 13.20 -7.91
C PRO A 236 -10.43 12.92 -6.79
N THR A 237 -9.65 11.84 -6.86
CA THR A 237 -8.65 11.45 -5.84
C THR A 237 -7.23 11.71 -6.33
N ILE A 238 -6.40 12.31 -5.47
CA ILE A 238 -4.94 12.29 -5.61
C ILE A 238 -4.39 11.16 -4.74
N ALA A 239 -3.78 10.16 -5.36
CA ALA A 239 -2.98 9.18 -4.67
C ALA A 239 -1.52 9.64 -4.54
N VAL A 240 -0.94 9.48 -3.35
CA VAL A 240 0.47 9.73 -3.09
C VAL A 240 1.18 8.47 -2.66
N ILE A 241 2.32 8.18 -3.30
CA ILE A 241 3.15 7.01 -3.05
C ILE A 241 4.52 7.48 -2.59
N SER A 242 4.81 7.27 -1.30
CA SER A 242 6.12 7.60 -0.73
C SER A 242 7.16 6.55 -1.14
N HIS A 243 7.86 6.81 -2.24
CA HIS A 243 8.76 5.84 -2.86
C HIS A 243 10.19 5.94 -2.31
N GLY A 244 10.82 4.79 -2.10
CA GLY A 244 12.25 4.67 -1.90
C GLY A 244 12.72 3.41 -2.61
N ALA A 245 13.64 3.55 -3.56
CA ALA A 245 14.15 2.42 -4.32
C ALA A 245 14.86 1.44 -3.38
N VAL A 246 14.59 0.14 -3.56
CA VAL A 246 15.22 -0.89 -2.72
C VAL A 246 16.72 -0.93 -3.05
N ARG A 247 17.53 -0.67 -2.04
CA ARG A 247 18.99 -0.80 -2.09
C ARG A 247 19.37 -2.14 -1.47
N THR A 248 20.18 -2.92 -2.17
CA THR A 248 20.69 -4.17 -1.64
C THR A 248 21.90 -3.88 -0.77
N ASP A 249 22.07 -4.65 0.32
CA ASP A 249 23.34 -4.68 1.05
C ASP A 249 24.45 -5.39 0.23
N ASP A 250 24.04 -6.10 -0.82
CA ASP A 250 24.87 -6.84 -1.75
C ASP A 250 25.08 -6.01 -3.03
N ASP A 251 26.23 -5.36 -3.16
CA ASP A 251 26.61 -4.52 -4.30
C ASP A 251 26.95 -5.32 -5.58
N THR A 252 26.62 -6.61 -5.64
CA THR A 252 26.82 -7.40 -6.87
C THR A 252 25.92 -6.90 -8.00
N PRO A 253 26.38 -6.96 -9.27
CA PRO A 253 25.55 -6.58 -10.42
C PRO A 253 24.20 -7.30 -10.46
N ILE A 254 24.19 -8.60 -10.10
CA ILE A 254 22.98 -9.42 -10.08
C ILE A 254 22.02 -8.98 -8.97
N GLY A 255 22.52 -8.74 -7.75
CA GLY A 255 21.70 -8.24 -6.63
C GLY A 255 21.05 -6.90 -6.96
N ASN A 256 21.83 -5.98 -7.53
CA ASN A 256 21.36 -4.66 -7.99
C ASN A 256 20.28 -4.76 -9.07
N GLU A 257 20.50 -5.56 -10.11
CA GLU A 257 19.50 -5.77 -11.18
C GLU A 257 18.20 -6.37 -10.63
N ARG A 258 18.32 -7.39 -9.77
CA ARG A 258 17.18 -8.03 -9.09
C ARG A 258 16.39 -7.03 -8.28
N SER A 259 17.05 -6.26 -7.43
CA SER A 259 16.41 -5.25 -6.58
C SER A 259 15.71 -4.17 -7.38
N LYS A 260 16.36 -3.68 -8.43
CA LYS A 260 15.78 -2.71 -9.35
C LYS A 260 14.51 -3.28 -10.02
N ASN A 261 14.58 -4.48 -10.58
CA ASN A 261 13.46 -5.12 -11.25
C ASN A 261 12.28 -5.36 -10.30
N LEU A 262 12.56 -5.86 -9.09
CA LEU A 262 11.55 -6.03 -8.05
C LEU A 262 10.90 -4.69 -7.68
N THR A 263 11.71 -3.64 -7.51
CA THR A 263 11.20 -2.31 -7.17
C THR A 263 10.29 -1.74 -8.26
N VAL A 264 10.73 -1.81 -9.53
CA VAL A 264 9.95 -1.36 -10.70
C VAL A 264 8.63 -2.12 -10.79
N THR A 265 8.66 -3.45 -10.67
CA THR A 265 7.45 -4.27 -10.83
C THR A 265 6.50 -4.16 -9.64
N THR A 266 7.02 -3.96 -8.43
CA THR A 266 6.23 -3.74 -7.23
C THR A 266 5.53 -2.38 -7.25
N LEU A 267 6.27 -1.30 -7.54
CA LEU A 267 5.68 0.02 -7.75
C LEU A 267 4.68 0.00 -8.91
N GLY A 268 5.00 -0.73 -9.99
CA GLY A 268 4.12 -0.90 -11.14
C GLY A 268 2.80 -1.55 -10.78
N ALA A 269 2.82 -2.62 -9.97
CA ALA A 269 1.62 -3.30 -9.51
C ALA A 269 0.78 -2.41 -8.56
N THR A 270 1.44 -1.66 -7.68
CA THR A 270 0.79 -0.66 -6.80
C THR A 270 0.07 0.40 -7.63
N ILE A 271 0.75 1.12 -8.53
CA ILE A 271 0.13 2.14 -9.40
C ILE A 271 -1.01 1.51 -10.20
N THR A 272 -0.79 0.32 -10.76
CA THR A 272 -1.80 -0.36 -11.57
C THR A 272 -3.04 -0.74 -10.76
N SER A 273 -2.89 -1.09 -9.48
CA SER A 273 -4.03 -1.32 -8.58
C SER A 273 -4.86 -0.06 -8.34
N LEU A 274 -4.24 1.13 -8.35
CA LEU A 274 -4.92 2.42 -8.24
C LEU A 274 -5.62 2.82 -9.54
N LEU A 275 -5.00 2.53 -10.69
CA LEU A 275 -5.64 2.71 -12.01
C LEU A 275 -6.91 1.88 -12.14
N ARG A 276 -6.90 0.65 -11.60
CA ARG A 276 -8.09 -0.22 -11.60
C ARG A 276 -9.27 0.45 -10.93
N VAL A 277 -9.08 1.18 -9.83
CA VAL A 277 -10.19 1.80 -9.09
C VAL A 277 -10.57 3.19 -9.60
N GLY A 278 -9.89 3.63 -10.68
CA GLY A 278 -10.19 4.88 -11.35
C GLY A 278 -9.72 6.14 -10.62
N ILE A 279 -8.61 6.06 -9.87
CA ILE A 279 -7.97 7.23 -9.27
C ILE A 279 -7.45 8.16 -10.38
N GLY A 280 -7.79 9.45 -10.34
CA GLY A 280 -7.49 10.41 -11.41
C GLY A 280 -6.09 11.02 -11.35
N ARG A 281 -5.38 10.90 -10.23
CA ARG A 281 -3.97 11.33 -10.16
C ARG A 281 -3.16 10.45 -9.23
N ILE A 282 -1.96 10.07 -9.67
CA ILE A 282 -1.02 9.27 -8.89
C ILE A 282 0.34 9.98 -8.90
N VAL A 283 0.76 10.43 -7.72
CA VAL A 283 2.03 11.11 -7.50
C VAL A 283 2.98 10.17 -6.77
N VAL A 284 4.06 9.79 -7.45
CA VAL A 284 5.18 9.07 -6.83
C VAL A 284 6.20 10.09 -6.35
N THR A 285 6.63 10.00 -5.10
CA THR A 285 7.61 10.93 -4.56
C THR A 285 8.91 10.22 -4.21
N GLY A 286 10.05 10.82 -4.53
CA GLY A 286 11.38 10.31 -4.16
C GLY A 286 12.30 11.42 -3.69
N LEU A 287 13.52 11.06 -3.28
CA LEU A 287 14.51 11.99 -2.72
C LEU A 287 15.77 12.10 -3.56
N ASP A 288 16.01 11.15 -4.47
CA ASP A 288 17.24 11.06 -5.24
C ASP A 288 17.02 10.59 -6.68
N ASP A 289 18.09 10.62 -7.47
CA ASP A 289 18.06 10.26 -8.89
C ASP A 289 17.72 8.78 -9.13
N LEU A 290 18.02 7.89 -8.17
CA LEU A 290 17.72 6.47 -8.29
C LEU A 290 16.21 6.25 -8.13
N ASP A 291 15.58 6.94 -7.17
CA ASP A 291 14.12 6.95 -7.01
C ASP A 291 13.44 7.48 -8.29
N ALA A 292 13.96 8.58 -8.84
CA ALA A 292 13.43 9.19 -10.07
C ALA A 292 13.52 8.23 -11.26
N SER A 293 14.69 7.63 -11.47
CA SER A 293 14.94 6.66 -12.53
C SER A 293 14.02 5.44 -12.43
N THR A 294 13.83 4.92 -11.22
CA THR A 294 12.96 3.77 -10.95
C THR A 294 11.47 4.09 -11.18
N ALA A 295 11.02 5.27 -10.75
CA ALA A 295 9.67 5.75 -11.01
C ALA A 295 9.40 5.93 -12.51
N MET A 296 10.33 6.55 -13.24
CA MET A 296 10.21 6.74 -14.70
C MET A 296 10.19 5.41 -15.46
N GLU A 297 11.03 4.46 -15.08
CA GLU A 297 11.02 3.12 -15.67
C GLU A 297 9.70 2.38 -15.40
N THR A 298 9.13 2.58 -14.22
CA THR A 298 7.80 2.05 -13.86
C THR A 298 6.70 2.69 -14.70
N PHE A 299 6.72 4.01 -14.89
CA PHE A 299 5.75 4.71 -15.74
C PHE A 299 5.82 4.22 -17.18
N ARG A 300 7.04 3.99 -17.70
CA ARG A 300 7.24 3.38 -19.02
C ARG A 300 6.67 1.97 -19.09
N LEU A 301 6.95 1.12 -18.09
CA LEU A 301 6.39 -0.24 -18.03
C LEU A 301 4.87 -0.22 -18.14
N ILE A 302 4.20 0.63 -17.36
CA ILE A 302 2.74 0.78 -17.38
C ILE A 302 2.28 1.33 -18.74
N GLY A 303 2.90 2.42 -19.21
CA GLY A 303 2.58 3.05 -20.50
C GLY A 303 2.67 2.07 -21.66
N ASP A 304 3.72 1.25 -21.72
CA ASP A 304 3.92 0.21 -22.74
C ASP A 304 2.79 -0.84 -22.69
N GLN A 305 2.33 -1.23 -21.49
CA GLN A 305 1.22 -2.18 -21.37
C GLN A 305 -0.12 -1.61 -21.83
N PHE A 306 -0.44 -0.37 -21.48
CA PHE A 306 -1.69 0.25 -21.90
C PHE A 306 -1.68 0.66 -23.38
N ALA A 307 -0.53 1.09 -23.90
CA ALA A 307 -0.37 1.41 -25.31
C ALA A 307 -0.56 0.21 -26.23
N ALA A 308 -0.36 -1.03 -25.75
CA ALA A 308 -0.64 -2.23 -26.55
C ALA A 308 -2.14 -2.42 -26.88
N TYR A 309 -3.04 -1.69 -26.22
CA TYR A 309 -4.50 -1.75 -26.42
C TYR A 309 -4.99 -0.51 -27.19
N THR A 310 -4.45 -0.28 -28.39
CA THR A 310 -4.46 1.01 -29.12
C THR A 310 -5.80 1.54 -29.63
N ASP A 311 -6.89 0.77 -29.68
CA ASP A 311 -8.05 1.20 -30.48
C ASP A 311 -9.26 1.68 -29.67
N GLU A 312 -9.39 1.28 -28.39
CA GLU A 312 -10.58 1.62 -27.56
C GLU A 312 -10.28 1.81 -26.06
N VAL A 313 -9.05 1.58 -25.58
CA VAL A 313 -8.71 1.81 -24.18
C VAL A 313 -8.31 3.25 -23.99
N VAL A 314 -9.29 4.08 -23.65
CA VAL A 314 -8.99 5.30 -22.91
C VAL A 314 -8.37 4.82 -21.60
N ILE A 315 -7.06 4.99 -21.44
CA ILE A 315 -6.47 5.02 -20.09
C ILE A 315 -7.36 6.04 -19.38
N VAL A 316 -8.11 5.60 -18.35
CA VAL A 316 -8.81 6.49 -17.41
C VAL A 316 -7.94 7.73 -17.26
N ASP A 317 -8.46 8.95 -17.44
CA ASP A 317 -7.72 10.23 -17.54
C ASP A 317 -6.84 10.53 -16.31
N THR A 318 -5.94 9.61 -15.97
CA THR A 318 -5.15 9.52 -14.77
C THR A 318 -3.81 10.13 -15.06
N GLU A 319 -3.49 11.18 -14.33
CA GLU A 319 -2.18 11.81 -14.42
C GLU A 319 -1.17 11.06 -13.55
N LEU A 320 -0.11 10.53 -14.17
CA LEU A 320 1.05 10.00 -13.46
C LEU A 320 2.12 11.09 -13.32
N ALA A 321 2.59 11.32 -12.11
CA ALA A 321 3.62 12.31 -11.84
C ALA A 321 4.70 11.76 -10.90
N TYR A 322 5.93 12.26 -11.08
CA TYR A 322 7.01 12.09 -10.11
C TYR A 322 7.37 13.44 -9.51
N VAL A 323 7.52 13.48 -8.19
CA VAL A 323 8.02 14.65 -7.47
C VAL A 323 9.29 14.29 -6.72
N ASN A 324 10.38 15.00 -7.03
CA ASN A 324 11.59 14.95 -6.23
C ASN A 324 11.45 15.92 -5.05
N ILE A 325 11.54 15.42 -3.82
CA ILE A 325 11.45 16.24 -2.61
C ILE A 325 12.87 16.60 -2.17
N THR A 326 13.19 17.90 -2.21
CA THR A 326 14.50 18.42 -1.84
C THR A 326 14.49 19.25 -0.56
N GLU A 327 13.31 19.52 0.00
CA GLU A 327 13.16 20.40 1.16
C GLU A 327 13.47 19.64 2.46
N GLU A 328 14.57 20.02 3.11
CA GLU A 328 15.12 19.31 4.27
C GLU A 328 14.16 19.30 5.46
N LYS A 329 13.43 20.41 5.69
CA LYS A 329 12.44 20.49 6.79
C LYS A 329 11.28 19.49 6.63
N TRP A 330 10.99 19.03 5.41
CA TRP A 330 9.95 18.02 5.15
C TRP A 330 10.49 16.61 5.35
N ILE A 331 11.78 16.41 5.06
CA ILE A 331 12.44 15.10 5.09
C ILE A 331 12.81 14.68 6.51
N LYS A 332 13.29 15.60 7.34
CA LYS A 332 13.82 15.27 8.67
C LYS A 332 12.76 15.38 9.76
N SER A 333 12.76 14.42 10.71
CA SER A 333 12.04 14.51 11.98
C SER A 333 13.03 14.62 13.15
N GLU A 334 12.53 14.72 14.37
CA GLU A 334 13.37 14.63 15.59
C GLU A 334 14.07 13.25 15.70
N TYR A 335 13.51 12.20 15.09
CA TYR A 335 13.94 10.81 15.27
C TYR A 335 14.59 10.19 14.04
N GLU A 336 14.32 10.72 12.84
CA GLU A 336 14.76 10.15 11.57
C GLU A 336 15.32 11.23 10.64
N ASP A 337 16.49 10.96 10.05
CA ASP A 337 17.11 11.83 9.03
C ASP A 337 16.37 11.77 7.68
N VAL A 338 15.59 10.71 7.45
CA VAL A 338 14.91 10.47 6.17
C VAL A 338 13.52 9.88 6.42
N HIS A 339 12.52 10.76 6.50
CA HIS A 339 11.12 10.41 6.76
C HIS A 339 10.26 10.64 5.50
N ARG A 340 10.36 9.74 4.53
CA ARG A 340 9.69 9.85 3.21
C ARG A 340 8.16 10.03 3.29
N PRO A 341 7.40 9.29 4.11
CA PRO A 341 5.95 9.50 4.24
C PRO A 341 5.61 10.92 4.71
N ARG A 342 6.25 11.40 5.78
CA ARG A 342 6.09 12.77 6.26
C ARG A 342 6.39 13.79 5.16
N ALA A 343 7.52 13.65 4.48
CA ALA A 343 7.91 14.56 3.42
C ALA A 343 6.88 14.62 2.28
N THR A 344 6.31 13.46 1.93
CA THR A 344 5.27 13.31 0.92
C THR A 344 4.00 14.05 1.31
N LEU A 345 3.50 13.83 2.54
CA LEU A 345 2.28 14.45 3.01
C LEU A 345 2.46 15.97 3.20
N TYR A 346 3.62 16.40 3.71
CA TYR A 346 3.93 17.82 3.86
C TYR A 346 3.97 18.53 2.51
N GLY A 347 4.68 17.97 1.53
CA GLY A 347 4.78 18.56 0.19
C GLY A 347 3.41 18.69 -0.50
N LEU A 348 2.53 17.70 -0.34
CA LEU A 348 1.17 17.78 -0.84
C LEU A 348 0.33 18.83 -0.10
N GLN A 349 0.45 18.93 1.23
CA GLN A 349 -0.24 19.99 2.00
C GLN A 349 0.19 21.38 1.55
N GLU A 350 1.49 21.61 1.33
CA GLU A 350 2.01 22.89 0.82
C GLU A 350 1.48 23.21 -0.58
N ALA A 351 1.36 22.21 -1.45
CA ALA A 351 0.75 22.37 -2.76
C ALA A 351 -0.73 22.76 -2.65
N LEU A 352 -1.51 22.03 -1.83
CA LEU A 352 -2.93 22.30 -1.61
C LEU A 352 -3.20 23.64 -0.93
N ASN A 353 -2.26 24.13 -0.12
CA ASN A 353 -2.40 25.41 0.57
C ASN A 353 -1.93 26.60 -0.29
N GLY A 354 -1.46 26.35 -1.52
CA GLY A 354 -0.95 27.41 -2.40
C GLY A 354 0.39 28.01 -1.94
N ASN A 355 1.13 27.28 -1.09
CA ASN A 355 2.42 27.73 -0.55
C ASN A 355 3.60 27.46 -1.50
N LEU A 356 3.38 26.66 -2.55
CA LEU A 356 4.38 26.34 -3.57
C LEU A 356 4.24 27.26 -4.79
N ASP A 357 5.34 27.47 -5.51
CA ASP A 357 5.26 28.12 -6.81
C ASP A 357 4.41 27.28 -7.79
N LYS A 358 3.84 27.95 -8.79
CA LYS A 358 2.92 27.33 -9.75
C LYS A 358 3.49 26.06 -10.39
N VAL A 359 4.76 26.07 -10.80
CA VAL A 359 5.38 24.92 -11.50
C VAL A 359 5.52 23.74 -10.56
N THR A 360 5.94 23.98 -9.31
CA THR A 360 6.02 22.92 -8.30
C THR A 360 4.63 22.41 -7.90
N ALA A 361 3.65 23.29 -7.71
CA ALA A 361 2.27 22.93 -7.41
C ALA A 361 1.64 22.07 -8.52
N GLU A 362 1.87 22.40 -9.80
CA GLU A 362 1.39 21.61 -10.94
C GLU A 362 1.96 20.18 -10.97
N LYS A 363 3.18 19.96 -10.45
CA LYS A 363 3.73 18.59 -10.29
C LYS A 363 2.96 17.77 -9.25
N TRP A 364 2.39 18.41 -8.23
CA TRP A 364 1.58 17.75 -7.20
C TRP A 364 0.11 17.62 -7.58
N LEU A 365 -0.48 18.65 -8.16
CA LEU A 365 -1.93 18.78 -8.36
C LEU A 365 -2.37 18.52 -9.81
N GLY A 366 -1.44 18.52 -10.75
CA GLY A 366 -1.73 18.30 -12.16
C GLY A 366 -2.06 19.57 -12.91
N THR A 367 -2.33 19.40 -14.20
CA THR A 367 -2.60 20.51 -15.13
C THR A 367 -3.88 20.31 -15.93
N LEU A 368 -4.50 19.13 -15.85
CA LEU A 368 -5.71 18.82 -16.60
C LEU A 368 -6.97 19.33 -15.91
N HIS A 369 -6.92 19.52 -14.60
CA HIS A 369 -8.04 19.93 -13.76
C HIS A 369 -7.62 21.06 -12.83
N ASP A 370 -8.58 21.95 -12.53
CA ASP A 370 -8.39 22.98 -11.51
C ASP A 370 -8.23 22.33 -10.13
N GLN A 371 -7.57 23.02 -9.20
CA GLN A 371 -7.29 22.48 -7.87
C GLN A 371 -8.54 22.02 -7.10
N SER A 372 -9.67 22.72 -7.28
CA SER A 372 -10.96 22.39 -6.66
C SER A 372 -11.61 21.12 -7.20
N TYR A 373 -11.09 20.55 -8.29
CA TYR A 373 -11.54 19.27 -8.81
C TYR A 373 -11.25 18.12 -7.85
N TRP A 374 -10.09 18.18 -7.17
CA TRP A 374 -9.67 17.14 -6.26
C TRP A 374 -10.48 17.24 -4.96
N LYS A 375 -10.97 16.09 -4.50
CA LYS A 375 -11.79 15.97 -3.28
C LYS A 375 -11.14 15.08 -2.23
N TYR A 376 -10.38 14.07 -2.64
CA TYR A 376 -9.85 13.06 -1.72
C TYR A 376 -8.35 12.85 -1.90
N ILE A 377 -7.70 12.44 -0.81
CA ILE A 377 -6.31 12.00 -0.80
C ILE A 377 -6.26 10.52 -0.44
N TYR A 378 -5.57 9.73 -1.25
CA TYR A 378 -5.23 8.34 -0.98
C TYR A 378 -3.72 8.24 -0.69
N SER A 379 -3.32 7.81 0.50
CA SER A 379 -1.90 7.61 0.84
C SER A 379 -1.55 6.14 0.84
N THR A 380 -0.40 5.76 0.26
CA THR A 380 0.07 4.38 0.23
C THR A 380 1.59 4.28 0.16
N GLU A 381 2.09 3.06 0.34
CA GLU A 381 3.48 2.63 0.16
C GLU A 381 3.66 1.99 -1.23
N PRO A 382 4.89 1.93 -1.78
CA PRO A 382 5.16 1.44 -3.14
C PRO A 382 4.91 -0.06 -3.32
N ASP A 383 4.70 -0.83 -2.24
CA ASP A 383 4.53 -2.29 -2.24
C ASP A 383 3.20 -2.76 -1.64
N LEU A 384 2.21 -1.86 -1.60
CA LEU A 384 0.84 -2.15 -1.20
C LEU A 384 -0.06 -2.22 -2.43
N ILE A 385 -0.52 -3.42 -2.76
CA ILE A 385 -1.41 -3.65 -3.91
C ILE A 385 -2.85 -3.58 -3.43
N LEU A 386 -3.58 -2.56 -3.88
CA LEU A 386 -4.99 -2.36 -3.54
C LEU A 386 -5.87 -3.48 -4.15
N GLN A 387 -6.61 -4.15 -3.29
CA GLN A 387 -7.66 -5.10 -3.61
C GLN A 387 -9.01 -4.53 -3.19
N THR A 388 -9.84 -4.24 -4.17
CA THR A 388 -11.21 -3.78 -3.93
C THR A 388 -12.11 -4.27 -5.04
N ARG A 389 -13.38 -4.50 -4.70
CA ARG A 389 -14.41 -4.85 -5.67
C ARG A 389 -15.00 -3.59 -6.25
N PHE A 390 -15.27 -3.62 -7.55
CA PHE A 390 -15.84 -2.47 -8.24
C PHE A 390 -17.24 -2.15 -7.73
N GLU A 391 -18.00 -3.19 -7.39
CA GLU A 391 -19.33 -3.10 -6.83
C GLU A 391 -19.35 -2.43 -5.44
N SER A 392 -18.20 -2.33 -4.77
CA SER A 392 -18.05 -1.73 -3.43
C SER A 392 -17.63 -0.24 -3.50
N LEU A 393 -17.16 0.24 -4.66
CA LEU A 393 -16.75 1.63 -4.85
C LEU A 393 -17.86 2.66 -4.58
N PRO A 394 -19.13 2.43 -4.97
CA PRO A 394 -20.23 3.34 -4.62
C PRO A 394 -20.37 3.57 -3.11
N ALA A 395 -20.27 2.50 -2.31
CA ALA A 395 -20.35 2.61 -0.86
C ALA A 395 -19.13 3.32 -0.27
N ILE A 396 -17.92 3.03 -0.77
CA ILE A 396 -16.68 3.71 -0.36
C ILE A 396 -16.78 5.22 -0.68
N HIS A 397 -17.22 5.58 -1.87
CA HIS A 397 -17.43 6.96 -2.28
C HIS A 397 -18.50 7.66 -1.40
N LYS A 398 -19.63 7.01 -1.13
CA LYS A 398 -20.66 7.54 -0.21
C LYS A 398 -20.10 7.81 1.19
N ALA A 399 -19.24 6.93 1.71
CA ALA A 399 -18.56 7.16 2.99
C ALA A 399 -17.65 8.41 2.94
N LEU A 400 -16.89 8.59 1.87
CA LEU A 400 -16.02 9.76 1.66
C LEU A 400 -16.80 11.07 1.53
N GLU A 401 -17.92 11.08 0.78
CA GLU A 401 -18.81 12.25 0.67
C GLU A 401 -19.44 12.64 2.01
N LYS A 402 -19.66 11.66 2.91
CA LYS A 402 -20.05 11.91 4.31
C LYS A 402 -18.90 12.41 5.20
N GLY A 403 -17.76 12.73 4.60
CA GLY A 403 -16.58 13.20 5.29
C GLY A 403 -15.89 12.12 6.13
N ARG A 404 -16.07 10.82 5.84
CA ARG A 404 -15.44 9.73 6.61
C ARG A 404 -14.02 9.45 6.11
N VAL A 405 -13.23 8.76 6.94
CA VAL A 405 -11.93 8.20 6.56
C VAL A 405 -12.10 6.71 6.31
N VAL A 406 -11.65 6.21 5.17
CA VAL A 406 -11.73 4.78 4.86
C VAL A 406 -10.32 4.17 4.89
N MET A 407 -10.17 3.10 5.69
CA MET A 407 -8.92 2.36 5.81
C MET A 407 -9.10 0.95 5.24
N PRO A 408 -8.16 0.45 4.41
CA PRO A 408 -8.22 -0.93 3.94
C PRO A 408 -7.72 -1.90 5.00
N HIS A 409 -8.15 -3.15 4.89
CA HIS A 409 -7.51 -4.26 5.60
C HIS A 409 -6.13 -4.55 5.04
N ARG A 410 -5.14 -4.83 5.90
CA ARG A 410 -3.80 -5.21 5.45
C ARG A 410 -3.61 -6.72 5.48
N LEU A 411 -3.61 -7.33 4.30
CA LEU A 411 -3.27 -8.74 4.11
C LEU A 411 -1.75 -8.92 4.17
N GLN A 412 -1.30 -9.95 4.88
CA GLN A 412 0.12 -10.23 5.11
C GLN A 412 0.56 -11.49 4.36
N PRO A 413 1.09 -11.35 3.13
CA PRO A 413 1.84 -12.38 2.43
C PRO A 413 2.89 -13.07 3.31
N VAL A 414 2.97 -14.40 3.21
CA VAL A 414 3.90 -15.24 3.98
C VAL A 414 4.70 -16.18 3.08
N ALA A 415 5.96 -16.44 3.45
CA ALA A 415 6.81 -17.35 2.70
C ALA A 415 6.27 -18.79 2.81
N HIS A 416 5.58 -19.22 1.76
CA HIS A 416 4.89 -20.48 1.66
C HIS A 416 5.46 -21.34 0.53
N LYS A 417 5.60 -22.64 0.75
CA LYS A 417 6.30 -23.56 -0.17
C LYS A 417 5.71 -23.59 -1.59
N LEU A 418 4.41 -23.36 -1.74
CA LEU A 418 3.77 -23.30 -3.08
C LEU A 418 4.20 -22.09 -3.92
N ASP A 419 4.68 -21.02 -3.29
CA ASP A 419 5.14 -19.81 -3.97
C ASP A 419 6.64 -19.89 -4.32
N LEU A 420 7.31 -20.98 -3.92
CA LEU A 420 8.77 -21.12 -3.98
C LEU A 420 9.20 -22.29 -4.87
N VAL A 421 8.38 -22.57 -5.89
CA VAL A 421 8.64 -23.53 -6.96
C VAL A 421 8.52 -22.80 -8.30
N GLY A 422 9.61 -22.83 -9.07
CA GLY A 422 9.72 -22.25 -10.41
C GLY A 422 8.90 -23.03 -11.43
N SER A 423 8.72 -22.43 -12.61
CA SER A 423 7.95 -23.04 -13.72
C SER A 423 8.53 -24.35 -14.23
N ASN A 424 9.85 -24.53 -14.11
CA ASN A 424 10.59 -25.74 -14.47
C ASN A 424 10.75 -26.74 -13.30
N GLY A 425 10.12 -26.47 -12.15
CA GLY A 425 10.23 -27.30 -10.95
C GLY A 425 11.45 -27.01 -10.07
N GLU A 426 12.28 -26.02 -10.41
CA GLU A 426 13.33 -25.52 -9.52
C GLU A 426 12.74 -25.06 -8.19
N LYS A 427 13.42 -25.38 -7.09
CA LYS A 427 12.97 -25.04 -5.74
C LYS A 427 13.86 -23.96 -5.18
N TYR A 428 13.26 -23.02 -4.47
CA TYR A 428 14.03 -22.05 -3.70
C TYR A 428 15.01 -22.76 -2.75
N ASN A 429 16.26 -22.31 -2.75
CA ASN A 429 17.37 -22.93 -2.00
C ASN A 429 17.86 -22.08 -0.81
N GLY A 430 17.15 -21.00 -0.46
CA GLY A 430 17.47 -20.21 0.73
C GLY A 430 16.93 -20.85 2.01
N SER A 431 16.57 -20.03 3.00
CA SER A 431 16.23 -20.50 4.34
C SER A 431 15.17 -21.62 4.35
N ASP A 432 15.40 -22.66 5.17
CA ASP A 432 14.44 -23.74 5.45
C ASP A 432 13.20 -23.26 6.22
N GLN A 433 13.12 -21.99 6.59
CA GLN A 433 12.01 -21.38 7.30
C GLN A 433 10.87 -21.02 6.36
N ILE A 434 10.23 -22.04 5.81
CA ILE A 434 9.13 -21.87 4.86
C ILE A 434 7.95 -22.68 5.35
N ILE A 435 6.76 -22.07 5.28
CA ILE A 435 5.54 -22.78 5.64
C ILE A 435 5.31 -23.93 4.65
N PRO A 436 5.15 -25.19 5.13
CA PRO A 436 5.03 -26.32 4.24
C PRO A 436 3.62 -26.40 3.62
N ALA A 437 3.54 -26.79 2.35
CA ALA A 437 2.29 -26.96 1.61
C ALA A 437 1.51 -28.24 1.95
N LYS A 438 1.43 -28.64 3.23
CA LYS A 438 0.80 -29.90 3.65
C LYS A 438 0.05 -29.76 4.97
N GLY A 439 -0.96 -30.62 5.16
CA GLY A 439 -1.73 -30.66 6.39
C GLY A 439 -2.56 -29.38 6.60
N LYS A 440 -2.48 -28.79 7.79
CA LYS A 440 -3.28 -27.61 8.16
C LYS A 440 -2.88 -26.33 7.44
N PHE A 441 -1.66 -26.24 6.91
CA PHE A 441 -1.12 -25.09 6.20
C PHE A 441 -1.60 -24.99 4.74
N HIS A 442 -2.82 -25.43 4.45
CA HIS A 442 -3.37 -25.30 3.11
C HIS A 442 -3.79 -23.84 2.87
N ALA A 443 -3.64 -23.40 1.63
CA ALA A 443 -4.16 -22.13 1.16
C ALA A 443 -5.44 -22.37 0.35
N MET A 444 -6.44 -21.53 0.58
CA MET A 444 -7.64 -21.42 -0.22
C MET A 444 -7.38 -20.39 -1.32
N GLU A 445 -7.57 -20.82 -2.57
CA GLU A 445 -7.58 -19.91 -3.71
C GLU A 445 -8.88 -19.11 -3.67
N LEU A 446 -8.82 -17.79 -3.64
CA LEU A 446 -9.96 -16.89 -3.70
C LEU A 446 -9.85 -16.00 -4.93
N ASP A 447 -10.97 -15.73 -5.57
CA ASP A 447 -11.09 -14.62 -6.50
C ASP A 447 -11.57 -13.39 -5.74
N GLY A 448 -10.71 -12.40 -5.55
CA GLY A 448 -11.05 -11.20 -4.78
C GLY A 448 -12.21 -10.39 -5.36
N ALA A 449 -12.61 -10.61 -6.62
CA ALA A 449 -13.77 -9.96 -7.20
C ALA A 449 -15.10 -10.58 -6.75
N VAL A 450 -15.11 -11.86 -6.39
CA VAL A 450 -16.37 -12.59 -6.09
C VAL A 450 -16.37 -13.26 -4.72
N ASP A 451 -15.27 -13.87 -4.29
CA ASP A 451 -15.18 -14.57 -3.00
C ASP A 451 -14.98 -13.60 -1.85
N MET A 452 -15.25 -14.04 -0.61
CA MET A 452 -15.31 -13.15 0.57
C MET A 452 -14.29 -13.52 1.64
N CYS A 453 -13.91 -12.55 2.48
CA CYS A 453 -13.25 -12.82 3.75
C CYS A 453 -13.96 -12.04 4.86
N CYS A 454 -14.97 -12.69 5.45
CA CYS A 454 -15.82 -12.05 6.45
C CYS A 454 -15.10 -11.89 7.78
N ASP A 455 -15.23 -10.72 8.39
CA ASP A 455 -14.58 -10.42 9.65
C ASP A 455 -14.95 -11.41 10.78
N ASP A 456 -13.95 -12.03 11.42
CA ASP A 456 -14.12 -13.01 12.50
C ASP A 456 -13.86 -12.39 13.90
N GLY A 457 -13.81 -11.07 13.96
CA GLY A 457 -13.49 -10.32 15.16
C GLY A 457 -12.10 -10.63 15.73
N ARG A 458 -11.98 -10.38 17.05
CA ARG A 458 -10.73 -10.47 17.82
C ARG A 458 -10.68 -11.73 18.67
N ASN A 459 -10.99 -12.88 18.07
CA ASN A 459 -10.76 -14.15 18.75
C ASN A 459 -9.26 -14.45 18.80
N ASN A 460 -8.45 -13.53 19.36
CA ASN A 460 -7.01 -13.64 19.33
C ASN A 460 -6.63 -14.93 20.05
N PRO A 461 -5.80 -15.79 19.43
CA PRO A 461 -5.27 -16.93 20.13
C PRO A 461 -4.43 -16.44 21.30
N LYS A 462 -4.82 -16.81 22.53
CA LYS A 462 -3.99 -16.58 23.70
C LYS A 462 -2.83 -17.57 23.65
N TRP A 463 -1.65 -17.07 23.32
CA TRP A 463 -0.42 -17.85 23.34
C TRP A 463 0.14 -17.86 24.75
N ASP A 464 0.31 -19.04 25.36
CA ASP A 464 1.16 -19.15 26.54
C ASP A 464 2.62 -19.11 26.08
N PRO A 465 3.44 -18.14 26.54
CA PRO A 465 4.87 -18.11 26.22
C PRO A 465 5.57 -19.43 26.55
N LYS A 466 5.11 -20.17 27.57
CA LYS A 466 5.66 -21.48 27.96
C LYS A 466 5.43 -22.56 26.93
N ASP A 467 4.44 -22.38 26.04
CA ASP A 467 4.21 -23.33 24.99
C ASP A 467 5.35 -23.24 23.95
N ASP A 468 6.06 -22.11 23.80
CA ASP A 468 7.11 -21.97 22.79
C ASP A 468 8.31 -22.85 23.21
N PRO A 469 8.71 -23.87 22.41
CA PRO A 469 9.67 -24.90 22.82
C PRO A 469 11.09 -24.40 23.10
N ALA A 470 11.32 -23.11 22.90
CA ALA A 470 12.50 -22.40 23.29
C ALA A 470 12.01 -21.08 23.88
N ASP A 471 12.65 -20.56 24.92
CA ASP A 471 12.52 -19.17 25.38
C ASP A 471 12.95 -18.15 24.29
N THR A 472 12.92 -18.55 23.01
CA THR A 472 13.15 -17.71 21.84
C THR A 472 12.07 -16.66 21.82
N PRO A 473 12.42 -15.38 22.07
CA PRO A 473 11.46 -14.32 21.93
C PRO A 473 11.01 -14.29 20.47
N CYS A 474 9.71 -14.48 20.25
CA CYS A 474 9.12 -13.99 19.02
C CYS A 474 9.37 -12.48 18.96
N TYR A 475 9.96 -12.03 17.85
CA TYR A 475 10.09 -10.61 17.56
C TYR A 475 8.72 -9.91 17.53
N THR A 476 8.75 -8.60 17.29
CA THR A 476 7.62 -7.66 17.27
C THR A 476 6.35 -8.17 16.56
N TRP A 477 6.45 -9.07 15.57
CA TRP A 477 5.33 -9.58 14.78
C TRP A 477 5.03 -11.06 15.06
N TRP A 478 3.82 -11.35 15.54
CA TRP A 478 3.41 -12.70 15.95
C TRP A 478 3.42 -13.73 14.81
N TYR A 479 3.19 -13.29 13.56
CA TYR A 479 3.19 -14.16 12.37
C TYR A 479 4.61 -14.44 11.86
N ASP A 480 5.63 -13.79 12.42
CA ASP A 480 7.04 -13.96 12.06
C ASP A 480 7.76 -15.01 12.93
N CYS A 481 7.12 -15.47 14.00
CA CYS A 481 7.70 -16.39 14.99
C CYS A 481 8.37 -17.65 14.42
N GLY A 482 7.80 -18.25 13.37
CA GLY A 482 8.35 -19.48 12.78
C GLY A 482 9.51 -19.25 11.81
N TYR A 483 9.87 -17.99 11.57
CA TYR A 483 10.87 -17.59 10.57
C TYR A 483 12.22 -17.20 11.18
N THR A 484 12.41 -17.39 12.49
CA THR A 484 13.62 -16.91 13.17
C THR A 484 14.76 -17.92 13.07
N ARG A 485 15.99 -17.43 12.80
CA ARG A 485 17.19 -18.26 12.54
C ARG A 485 17.55 -19.17 13.71
N GLU A 486 17.10 -18.84 14.90
CA GLU A 486 17.24 -19.64 16.12
C GLU A 486 16.59 -21.03 15.98
N TRP A 487 15.54 -21.18 15.16
CA TRP A 487 14.93 -22.49 14.91
C TRP A 487 15.74 -23.38 13.97
N GLN A 488 16.74 -22.83 13.27
CA GLN A 488 17.52 -23.56 12.27
C GLN A 488 18.43 -24.60 12.93
N GLY A 489 18.39 -25.84 12.44
CA GLY A 489 19.21 -26.93 12.96
C GLY A 489 18.75 -27.56 14.28
N LEU A 490 17.72 -27.02 14.95
CA LEU A 490 17.20 -27.56 16.22
C LEU A 490 16.34 -28.82 16.08
N GLY A 491 16.10 -29.31 14.86
CA GLY A 491 15.25 -30.49 14.62
C GLY A 491 13.76 -30.28 14.96
N ILE A 492 13.33 -29.03 15.16
CA ILE A 492 11.97 -28.68 15.54
C ILE A 492 11.05 -28.76 14.32
N SER A 493 9.89 -29.40 14.48
CA SER A 493 8.96 -29.59 13.35
C SER A 493 8.33 -28.28 12.88
N GLU A 494 8.05 -28.15 11.58
CA GLU A 494 7.40 -26.97 11.00
C GLU A 494 6.05 -26.63 11.63
N LYS A 495 5.29 -27.65 12.05
CA LYS A 495 4.02 -27.45 12.76
C LYS A 495 4.22 -26.69 14.07
N VAL A 496 5.33 -26.94 14.75
CA VAL A 496 5.70 -26.30 16.01
C VAL A 496 6.25 -24.89 15.74
N LYS A 497 7.18 -24.73 14.79
CA LYS A 497 7.71 -23.40 14.40
C LYS A 497 6.60 -22.43 14.00
N HIS A 498 5.69 -22.86 13.13
CA HIS A 498 4.63 -22.03 12.56
C HIS A 498 3.28 -22.17 13.26
N ARG A 499 3.25 -22.69 14.49
CA ARG A 499 2.00 -22.98 15.22
C ARG A 499 1.08 -21.77 15.36
N ARG A 500 1.64 -20.56 15.48
CA ARG A 500 0.84 -19.33 15.64
C ARG A 500 -0.01 -19.05 14.41
N LEU A 501 0.51 -19.39 13.23
CA LEU A 501 -0.20 -19.27 11.95
C LEU A 501 -1.36 -20.27 11.82
N LEU A 502 -1.33 -21.39 12.54
CA LEU A 502 -2.38 -22.41 12.47
C LEU A 502 -3.74 -21.92 12.97
N TYR A 503 -3.79 -20.81 13.70
CA TYR A 503 -5.04 -20.18 14.10
C TYR A 503 -5.72 -19.43 12.94
N TYR A 504 -4.93 -18.99 11.96
CA TYR A 504 -5.34 -18.16 10.82
C TYR A 504 -5.41 -18.98 9.53
N VAL A 505 -5.76 -20.26 9.68
CA VAL A 505 -6.04 -21.14 8.54
C VAL A 505 -7.55 -21.14 8.22
N PRO A 506 -7.94 -21.37 6.95
CA PRO A 506 -7.03 -21.55 5.81
C PRO A 506 -6.33 -20.23 5.43
N PHE A 507 -5.11 -20.33 4.91
CA PHE A 507 -4.48 -19.16 4.27
C PHE A 507 -5.24 -18.80 3.00
N ILE A 508 -4.98 -17.63 2.44
CA ILE A 508 -5.64 -17.17 1.22
C ILE A 508 -4.61 -16.90 0.13
N ARG A 509 -4.96 -17.18 -1.13
CA ARG A 509 -4.25 -16.66 -2.30
C ARG A 509 -5.27 -15.97 -3.18
N LEU A 510 -5.05 -14.70 -3.51
CA LEU A 510 -5.93 -13.92 -4.37
C LEU A 510 -5.51 -14.08 -5.83
N SER A 511 -6.38 -14.68 -6.66
CA SER A 511 -6.11 -14.92 -8.09
C SER A 511 -6.03 -13.63 -8.90
N ASN A 512 -6.71 -12.58 -8.44
CA ASN A 512 -6.78 -11.27 -9.06
C ASN A 512 -5.87 -10.23 -8.38
N GLY A 513 -5.00 -10.66 -7.45
CA GLY A 513 -4.05 -9.83 -6.72
C GLY A 513 -2.59 -10.18 -6.99
N ALA A 514 -1.73 -10.10 -5.96
CA ALA A 514 -0.31 -10.46 -6.06
C ALA A 514 -0.10 -11.96 -6.34
N ASN A 515 -1.15 -12.77 -6.15
CA ASN A 515 -1.13 -14.22 -6.37
C ASN A 515 -0.06 -14.93 -5.51
N ILE A 516 0.13 -14.43 -4.29
CA ILE A 516 0.99 -14.97 -3.24
C ILE A 516 0.13 -15.36 -2.05
N ILE A 517 0.54 -16.41 -1.32
CA ILE A 517 -0.20 -16.85 -0.15
C ILE A 517 -0.04 -15.85 0.99
N SER A 518 -1.17 -15.42 1.53
CA SER A 518 -1.29 -14.53 2.68
C SER A 518 -2.00 -15.22 3.83
N ILE A 519 -1.69 -14.82 5.06
CA ILE A 519 -2.50 -15.24 6.21
C ILE A 519 -3.91 -14.63 6.11
N SER A 520 -4.93 -15.35 6.58
CA SER A 520 -6.29 -14.80 6.71
C SER A 520 -6.42 -13.94 7.97
N GLY A 521 -5.46 -13.04 8.19
CA GLY A 521 -5.37 -12.20 9.38
C GLY A 521 -4.51 -10.96 9.17
N SER A 522 -4.70 -9.98 10.06
CA SER A 522 -3.98 -8.71 10.06
C SER A 522 -2.71 -8.80 10.90
N GLU A 523 -1.86 -7.79 10.83
CA GLU A 523 -0.68 -7.71 11.70
C GLU A 523 -1.04 -7.59 13.18
N HIS A 524 -2.25 -7.15 13.51
CA HIS A 524 -2.77 -7.03 14.87
C HIS A 524 -3.73 -8.14 15.27
N GLU A 525 -3.54 -9.34 14.71
CA GLU A 525 -4.19 -10.58 15.15
C GLU A 525 -5.70 -10.65 14.90
N ARG A 526 -6.28 -9.68 14.18
CA ARG A 526 -7.67 -9.82 13.71
C ARG A 526 -7.71 -10.82 12.58
N LYS A 527 -8.79 -11.61 12.53
CA LYS A 527 -8.96 -12.69 11.57
C LYS A 527 -10.12 -12.38 10.65
N CYS A 528 -10.01 -12.83 9.40
CA CYS A 528 -11.16 -13.04 8.55
C CYS A 528 -11.37 -14.53 8.26
N ARG A 529 -12.62 -14.89 7.98
CA ARG A 529 -13.04 -16.20 7.53
C ARG A 529 -13.16 -16.18 6.01
N PRO A 530 -12.17 -16.74 5.29
CA PRO A 530 -12.26 -16.84 3.85
C PRO A 530 -13.35 -17.83 3.44
N GLN A 531 -14.16 -17.44 2.47
CA GLN A 531 -15.31 -18.21 2.00
C GLN A 531 -15.49 -18.04 0.51
N LYS A 532 -15.70 -19.17 -0.18
CA LYS A 532 -16.16 -19.16 -1.57
C LYS A 532 -17.59 -18.65 -1.61
N ARG A 533 -17.87 -17.71 -2.50
CA ARG A 533 -19.21 -17.18 -2.69
C ARG A 533 -20.08 -18.22 -3.40
N GLN A 534 -21.28 -18.44 -2.89
CA GLN A 534 -22.27 -19.36 -3.48
C GLN A 534 -23.14 -18.63 -4.50
N THR A 535 -23.51 -17.38 -4.21
CA THR A 535 -24.36 -16.57 -5.09
C THR A 535 -23.85 -15.13 -5.20
N PRO A 536 -24.10 -14.43 -6.33
CA PRO A 536 -23.77 -13.00 -6.47
C PRO A 536 -24.49 -12.06 -5.51
N SER A 537 -25.36 -12.54 -4.60
CA SER A 537 -25.96 -11.74 -3.53
C SER A 537 -25.38 -12.05 -2.15
N ASP A 538 -24.40 -12.98 -2.02
CA ASP A 538 -23.83 -13.23 -0.69
C ASP A 538 -23.01 -12.04 -0.19
N VAL A 539 -23.22 -11.66 1.06
CA VAL A 539 -22.53 -10.56 1.74
C VAL A 539 -22.10 -11.01 3.13
N CYS A 540 -21.04 -10.40 3.65
CA CYS A 540 -20.64 -10.60 5.04
C CYS A 540 -21.54 -9.75 5.94
N GLN A 541 -22.47 -10.39 6.65
CA GLN A 541 -23.37 -9.69 7.56
C GLN A 541 -22.60 -9.00 8.68
N ARG A 542 -23.21 -7.95 9.26
CA ARG A 542 -22.69 -7.31 10.47
C ARG A 542 -22.48 -8.34 11.58
N PRO A 543 -21.40 -8.21 12.37
CA PRO A 543 -21.26 -8.97 13.58
C PRO A 543 -22.43 -8.81 14.53
N THR A 544 -22.96 -9.94 14.98
CA THR A 544 -23.90 -9.97 16.10
C THR A 544 -23.16 -9.70 17.42
N SER A 545 -23.85 -9.75 18.57
CA SER A 545 -23.23 -9.66 19.90
C SER A 545 -22.04 -10.61 20.12
N SER A 546 -21.91 -11.67 19.31
CA SER A 546 -20.76 -12.57 19.27
C SER A 546 -19.46 -11.95 18.73
N GLY A 547 -19.52 -10.76 18.13
CA GLY A 547 -18.37 -10.08 17.52
C GLY A 547 -17.86 -10.73 16.24
N ARG A 548 -18.67 -11.59 15.59
CA ARG A 548 -18.30 -12.33 14.37
C ARG A 548 -19.29 -12.11 13.23
N SER A 549 -18.76 -11.92 12.03
CA SER A 549 -19.51 -11.86 10.77
C SER A 549 -19.67 -13.25 10.15
N PHE A 550 -20.72 -13.43 9.36
CA PHE A 550 -21.00 -14.65 8.60
C PHE A 550 -21.47 -14.27 7.20
N ALA A 551 -21.22 -15.12 6.21
CA ALA A 551 -21.87 -14.94 4.92
C ALA A 551 -23.37 -15.24 5.05
N ILE A 552 -24.18 -14.35 4.50
CA ILE A 552 -25.60 -14.56 4.27
C ILE A 552 -25.88 -14.26 2.80
N SER A 553 -26.81 -14.99 2.19
CA SER A 553 -27.37 -14.60 0.90
C SER A 553 -28.43 -13.53 1.18
N GLU A 554 -28.33 -12.37 0.55
CA GLU A 554 -29.42 -11.39 0.61
C GLU A 554 -30.68 -12.04 0.03
N GLN A 555 -31.72 -12.17 0.86
CA GLN A 555 -33.04 -12.53 0.39
C GLN A 555 -33.56 -11.31 -0.37
N ASN A 556 -33.75 -11.44 -1.68
CA ASN A 556 -34.47 -10.43 -2.45
C ASN A 556 -35.92 -10.43 -1.94
N ASP A 557 -36.22 -9.61 -0.94
CA ASP A 557 -37.55 -9.43 -0.34
C ASP A 557 -38.53 -8.71 -1.30
N SER A 558 -38.31 -8.77 -2.62
CA SER A 558 -39.16 -8.15 -3.64
C SER A 558 -40.49 -8.89 -3.90
N THR A 559 -40.96 -9.68 -2.94
CA THR A 559 -42.32 -10.24 -2.93
C THR A 559 -43.07 -9.85 -1.65
N GLN A 560 -43.41 -8.56 -1.52
CA GLN A 560 -44.55 -8.11 -0.72
C GLN A 560 -45.33 -7.01 -1.46
#